data_AF-A0A0C2YVS8-F1
#
_entry.id   AF-A0A0C2YVS8-F1
#
_cell.length_a   1.000
_cell.length_b   1.000
_cell.length_c   1.000
_cell.angle_alpha   90.00
_cell.angle_beta   90.00
_cell.angle_gamma   90.00
#
_symmetry.space_group_name_H-M   'P 1'
#
loop_
_entity.id
_entity.type
_entity.pdbx_description
1 polymer ?
#
loop_
_entity_poly.entity_id
_entity_poly.type
_entity_poly.pdbx_seq_one_letter_code
_entity_poly.pdbx_strand_id
1 'polypeptide(L)'
;SLKRKLTTTQHNLASSSDAFVNLDATVPDDLHNIWKDQETKALAERLSNPNAMDIFEVQLEKAVPWGCATWLARALKVEESQIILSLDAWKINTGATESQRLDISHCCDRLQSQINGLVQTVATYIGANWDCGYDSYEYVDPDNSEDDPFITPSTGHAEHVLLPLPSYIGLPQFGQLGLSGLVDQELQLRQGQANDTLHEIQLVLADKAVVYCTQIRHAKTMP
;
A
#
# COMPACT_ATOMS: atom_id res chain seq x y z
N SER A 1 -26.66 -34.23 -7.26
CA SER A 1 -28.06 -33.83 -6.96
C SER A 1 -28.13 -32.34 -6.67
N LEU A 2 -29.05 -31.61 -7.33
CA LEU A 2 -29.29 -30.16 -7.20
C LEU A 2 -29.52 -29.70 -5.76
N LYS A 3 -30.19 -30.51 -4.93
CA LYS A 3 -30.42 -30.21 -3.50
C LYS A 3 -29.13 -29.99 -2.70
N ARG A 4 -28.12 -30.86 -2.89
CA ARG A 4 -26.81 -30.70 -2.23
C ARG A 4 -26.12 -29.39 -2.66
N LYS A 5 -26.20 -29.03 -3.95
CA LYS A 5 -25.57 -27.81 -4.46
C LYS A 5 -26.27 -26.54 -3.95
N LEU A 6 -27.60 -26.56 -3.80
CA LEU A 6 -28.37 -25.44 -3.24
C LEU A 6 -28.06 -25.21 -1.76
N THR A 7 -27.98 -26.30 -0.97
CA THR A 7 -27.57 -26.21 0.44
C THR A 7 -26.14 -25.68 0.59
N THR A 8 -25.22 -26.07 -0.29
CA THR A 8 -23.85 -25.52 -0.29
C THR A 8 -23.83 -24.04 -0.63
N THR A 9 -24.62 -23.57 -1.61
CA THR A 9 -24.68 -22.14 -1.94
C THR A 9 -25.30 -21.29 -0.84
N GLN A 10 -26.33 -21.80 -0.16
CA GLN A 10 -26.94 -21.11 0.99
C GLN A 10 -25.97 -21.03 2.18
N HIS A 11 -25.24 -22.11 2.43
CA HIS A 11 -24.21 -22.14 3.46
C HIS A 11 -23.06 -21.17 3.15
N ASN A 12 -22.58 -21.12 1.90
CA ASN A 12 -21.53 -20.19 1.50
C ASN A 12 -21.98 -18.73 1.55
N LEU A 13 -23.24 -18.44 1.22
CA LEU A 13 -23.80 -17.09 1.34
C LEU A 13 -23.88 -16.66 2.81
N ALA A 14 -24.37 -17.55 3.69
CA ALA A 14 -24.40 -17.29 5.13
C ALA A 14 -22.97 -17.09 5.69
N SER A 15 -22.03 -17.96 5.30
CA SER A 15 -20.63 -17.85 5.70
C SER A 15 -19.97 -16.57 5.20
N SER A 16 -20.30 -16.10 3.99
CA SER A 16 -19.80 -14.82 3.48
C SER A 16 -20.41 -13.64 4.24
N SER A 17 -21.70 -13.70 4.55
CA SER A 17 -22.37 -12.66 5.35
C SER A 17 -21.77 -12.56 6.75
N ASP A 18 -21.56 -13.71 7.41
CA ASP A 18 -20.93 -13.77 8.72
C ASP A 18 -19.48 -13.27 8.68
N ALA A 19 -18.74 -13.55 7.61
CA ALA A 19 -17.39 -13.03 7.42
C ALA A 19 -17.37 -11.50 7.30
N PHE A 20 -18.33 -10.89 6.60
CA PHE A 20 -18.46 -9.43 6.52
C PHE A 20 -18.86 -8.82 7.86
N VAL A 21 -19.82 -9.42 8.58
CA VAL A 21 -20.22 -8.96 9.91
C VAL A 21 -19.06 -9.05 10.91
N ASN A 22 -18.27 -10.12 10.85
CA ASN A 22 -17.06 -10.23 11.66
C ASN A 22 -16.03 -9.17 11.30
N LEU A 23 -15.82 -8.89 10.01
CA LEU A 23 -14.91 -7.83 9.57
C LEU A 23 -15.35 -6.46 10.13
N ASP A 24 -16.64 -6.16 10.02
CA ASP A 24 -17.24 -4.92 10.51
C ASP A 24 -17.13 -4.79 12.04
N ALA A 25 -17.39 -5.88 12.77
CA ALA A 25 -17.23 -5.93 14.23
C ALA A 25 -15.77 -5.84 14.71
N THR A 26 -14.79 -6.00 13.82
CA THR A 26 -13.36 -5.83 14.16
C THR A 26 -12.92 -4.37 14.10
N VAL A 27 -13.74 -3.50 13.51
CA VAL A 27 -13.44 -2.07 13.36
C VAL A 27 -13.95 -1.31 14.60
N PRO A 28 -13.12 -0.46 15.25
CA PRO A 28 -13.57 0.37 16.37
C PRO A 28 -14.70 1.33 15.97
N ASP A 29 -15.71 1.48 16.85
CA ASP A 29 -16.89 2.31 16.59
C ASP A 29 -16.55 3.77 16.23
N ASP A 30 -15.52 4.33 16.86
CA ASP A 30 -15.04 5.69 16.59
C ASP A 30 -14.55 5.83 15.14
N LEU A 31 -13.87 4.81 14.62
CA LEU A 31 -13.35 4.77 13.26
C LEU A 31 -14.49 4.65 12.23
N HIS A 32 -15.50 3.84 12.56
CA HIS A 32 -16.67 3.65 11.73
C HIS A 32 -17.48 4.95 11.57
N ASN A 33 -17.61 5.74 12.64
CA ASN A 33 -18.25 7.06 12.58
C ASN A 33 -17.44 8.05 11.72
N ILE A 34 -16.11 8.06 11.86
CA ILE A 34 -15.22 8.88 11.03
C ILE A 34 -15.38 8.53 9.55
N TRP A 35 -15.40 7.23 9.21
CA TRP A 35 -15.57 6.79 7.82
C TRP A 35 -16.95 7.11 7.25
N LYS A 36 -18.01 7.01 8.05
CA LYS A 36 -19.36 7.45 7.64
C LYS A 36 -19.44 8.95 7.41
N ASP A 37 -18.81 9.75 8.26
CA ASP A 37 -18.76 11.20 8.07
C ASP A 37 -17.94 11.55 6.81
N GLN A 38 -16.85 10.83 6.55
CA GLN A 38 -16.07 10.98 5.32
C GLN A 38 -16.86 10.57 4.07
N GLU A 39 -17.60 9.46 4.12
CA GLU A 39 -18.45 8.99 3.02
C GLU A 39 -19.57 9.99 2.71
N THR A 40 -20.29 10.45 3.75
CA THR A 40 -21.37 11.43 3.58
C THR A 40 -20.85 12.76 3.06
N LYS A 41 -19.70 13.22 3.55
CA LYS A 41 -19.02 14.41 3.04
C LYS A 41 -18.61 14.24 1.57
N ALA A 42 -17.99 13.11 1.21
CA ALA A 42 -17.61 12.82 -0.17
C ALA A 42 -18.83 12.76 -1.11
N LEU A 43 -19.95 12.17 -0.66
CA LEU A 43 -21.21 12.14 -1.41
C LEU A 43 -21.83 13.53 -1.60
N ALA A 44 -21.80 14.38 -0.56
CA ALA A 44 -22.29 15.75 -0.63
C ALA A 44 -21.42 16.62 -1.56
N GLU A 45 -20.10 16.47 -1.49
CA GLU A 45 -19.14 17.18 -2.35
C GLU A 45 -19.29 16.75 -3.82
N ARG A 46 -19.54 15.45 -4.09
CA ARG A 46 -19.87 14.95 -5.44
C ARG A 46 -21.12 15.58 -6.04
N LEU A 47 -22.16 15.83 -5.24
CA LEU A 47 -23.38 16.49 -5.70
C LEU A 47 -23.16 17.97 -6.02
N SER A 48 -22.25 18.63 -5.32
CA SER A 48 -22.01 20.07 -5.45
C SER A 48 -20.90 20.43 -6.45
N ASN A 49 -19.92 19.55 -6.67
CA ASN A 49 -18.77 19.79 -7.53
C ASN A 49 -18.44 18.53 -8.36
N PRO A 50 -18.77 18.49 -9.66
CA PRO A 50 -18.45 17.35 -10.51
C PRO A 50 -16.94 17.12 -10.69
N ASN A 51 -16.06 18.11 -10.43
CA ASN A 51 -14.62 17.88 -10.39
C ASN A 51 -14.17 17.12 -9.13
N ALA A 52 -14.98 17.10 -8.06
CA ALA A 52 -14.75 16.22 -6.91
C ALA A 52 -15.07 14.75 -7.22
N MET A 53 -15.65 14.47 -8.39
CA MET A 53 -15.83 13.12 -8.93
C MET A 53 -14.54 12.59 -9.57
N ASP A 54 -13.62 13.49 -9.97
CA ASP A 54 -12.32 13.13 -10.52
C ASP A 54 -11.31 12.90 -9.40
N ILE A 55 -11.60 11.86 -8.61
CA ILE A 55 -10.77 11.39 -7.49
C ILE A 55 -9.42 10.85 -8.00
N PHE A 56 -9.34 10.55 -9.30
CA PHE A 56 -8.20 9.99 -10.01
C PHE A 56 -7.21 11.08 -10.46
N GLU A 57 -7.64 12.34 -10.54
CA GLU A 57 -6.78 13.46 -10.96
C GLU A 57 -6.49 14.37 -9.76
N VAL A 58 -5.37 14.09 -9.07
CA VAL A 58 -4.89 14.93 -7.97
C VAL A 58 -4.52 16.32 -8.53
N GLN A 59 -5.44 17.28 -8.40
CA GLN A 59 -5.18 18.68 -8.72
C GLN A 59 -4.26 19.29 -7.67
N LEU A 60 -2.95 19.14 -7.87
CA LEU A 60 -1.96 19.84 -7.05
C LEU A 60 -2.11 21.35 -7.27
N GLU A 61 -2.58 22.08 -6.25
CA GLU A 61 -2.54 23.53 -6.30
C GLU A 61 -1.09 24.00 -6.49
N LYS A 62 -0.95 24.94 -7.43
CA LYS A 62 0.31 25.29 -8.08
C LYS A 62 1.24 26.05 -7.13
N ALA A 63 2.11 25.37 -6.38
CA ALA A 63 3.27 26.00 -5.72
C ALA A 63 4.31 24.99 -5.20
N VAL A 64 4.69 23.97 -5.96
CA VAL A 64 5.84 23.13 -5.56
C VAL A 64 7.12 23.75 -6.11
N PRO A 65 8.11 24.09 -5.27
CA PRO A 65 9.44 24.45 -5.73
C PRO A 65 9.96 23.35 -6.67
N TRP A 66 10.50 23.75 -7.83
CA TRP A 66 10.97 22.82 -8.85
C TRP A 66 11.94 21.80 -8.23
N GLY A 67 11.53 20.53 -8.19
CA GLY A 67 12.31 19.45 -7.55
C GLY A 67 11.55 18.66 -6.48
N CYS A 68 10.67 19.29 -5.67
CA CYS A 68 9.98 18.54 -4.60
C CYS A 68 8.92 17.57 -5.13
N ALA A 69 8.32 17.85 -6.29
CA ALA A 69 7.42 16.89 -6.97
C ALA A 69 8.17 15.65 -7.46
N THR A 70 9.37 15.84 -8.02
CA THR A 70 10.26 14.74 -8.43
C THR A 70 10.72 13.93 -7.22
N TRP A 71 11.03 14.60 -6.12
CA TRP A 71 11.34 13.95 -4.85
C TRP A 71 10.16 13.12 -4.35
N LEU A 72 8.96 13.70 -4.20
CA LEU A 72 7.76 13.00 -3.75
C LEU A 72 7.45 11.77 -4.61
N ALA A 73 7.41 11.94 -5.94
CA ALA A 73 7.14 10.84 -6.85
C ALA A 73 8.16 9.70 -6.70
N ARG A 74 9.44 10.05 -6.54
CA ARG A 74 10.52 9.07 -6.35
C ARG A 74 10.44 8.39 -4.99
N ALA A 75 10.13 9.13 -3.92
CA ALA A 75 9.99 8.58 -2.58
C ALA A 75 8.81 7.62 -2.46
N LEU A 76 7.64 8.00 -2.98
CA LEU A 76 6.46 7.12 -3.04
C LEU A 76 6.74 5.86 -3.88
N LYS A 77 7.51 5.97 -4.97
CA LYS A 77 7.87 4.80 -5.78
C LYS A 77 8.82 3.84 -5.06
N VAL A 78 9.73 4.37 -4.25
CA VAL A 78 10.60 3.54 -3.41
C VAL A 78 9.78 2.83 -2.32
N GLU A 79 8.82 3.52 -1.71
CA GLU A 79 7.92 2.92 -0.71
C GLU A 79 7.07 1.79 -1.32
N GLU A 80 6.51 2.00 -2.51
CA GLU A 80 5.79 0.95 -3.25
C GLU A 80 6.70 -0.27 -3.51
N SER A 81 7.97 -0.03 -3.84
CA SER A 81 8.95 -1.10 -4.08
C SER A 81 9.29 -1.87 -2.79
N GLN A 82 9.35 -1.20 -1.63
CA GLN A 82 9.47 -1.85 -0.32
C GLN A 82 8.28 -2.77 -0.05
N ILE A 83 7.04 -2.27 -0.23
CA ILE A 83 5.82 -3.05 0.00
C ILE A 83 5.78 -4.30 -0.88
N ILE A 84 6.10 -4.16 -2.18
CA ILE A 84 6.13 -5.29 -3.13
C ILE A 84 7.17 -6.33 -2.70
N LEU A 85 8.38 -5.88 -2.34
CA LEU A 85 9.46 -6.76 -1.89
C LEU A 85 9.05 -7.54 -0.64
N SER A 86 8.47 -6.87 0.36
CA SER A 86 7.96 -7.52 1.57
C SER A 86 6.88 -8.56 1.26
N LEU A 87 5.98 -8.25 0.32
CA LEU A 87 4.92 -9.17 -0.11
C LEU A 87 5.48 -10.40 -0.82
N ASP A 88 6.47 -10.22 -1.69
CA ASP A 88 7.09 -11.31 -2.42
C ASP A 88 7.96 -12.18 -1.51
N ALA A 89 8.72 -11.56 -0.58
CA ALA A 89 9.43 -12.27 0.48
C ALA A 89 8.47 -13.10 1.34
N TRP A 90 7.31 -12.55 1.73
CA TRP A 90 6.30 -13.27 2.48
C TRP A 90 5.70 -14.47 1.72
N LYS A 91 5.38 -14.30 0.42
CA LYS A 91 4.87 -15.39 -0.42
C LYS A 91 5.86 -16.54 -0.53
N ILE A 92 7.15 -16.24 -0.45
CA ILE A 92 8.27 -17.17 -0.55
C ILE A 92 8.57 -17.73 0.86
N ASN A 93 7.55 -18.25 1.55
CA ASN A 93 7.70 -18.86 2.87
C ASN A 93 8.42 -20.23 2.79
N THR A 94 9.42 -20.45 3.66
CA THR A 94 10.24 -21.65 4.02
C THR A 94 10.68 -22.67 2.95
N GLY A 95 10.19 -22.60 1.71
CA GLY A 95 10.43 -23.55 0.61
C GLY A 95 10.79 -22.86 -0.71
N ALA A 96 11.48 -21.72 -0.61
CA ALA A 96 11.93 -20.92 -1.75
C ALA A 96 12.90 -21.69 -2.66
N THR A 97 12.69 -21.63 -3.98
CA THR A 97 13.68 -22.12 -4.95
C THR A 97 14.88 -21.16 -5.00
N GLU A 98 16.09 -21.67 -5.28
CA GLU A 98 17.30 -20.83 -5.41
C GLU A 98 17.13 -19.65 -6.38
N SER A 99 16.41 -19.85 -7.49
CA SER A 99 16.10 -18.78 -8.44
C SER A 99 15.26 -17.66 -7.81
N GLN A 100 14.26 -18.01 -6.99
CA GLN A 100 13.41 -17.04 -6.31
C GLN A 100 14.19 -16.26 -5.25
N ARG A 101 15.12 -16.92 -4.55
CA ARG A 101 16.04 -16.26 -3.61
C ARG A 101 16.96 -15.28 -4.32
N LEU A 102 17.47 -15.64 -5.50
CA LEU A 102 18.30 -14.77 -6.33
C LEU A 102 17.52 -13.55 -6.84
N ASP A 103 16.26 -13.76 -7.26
CA ASP A 103 15.38 -12.67 -7.71
C ASP A 103 15.09 -11.67 -6.58
N ILE A 104 14.82 -12.16 -5.36
CA ILE A 104 14.68 -11.31 -4.17
C ILE A 104 15.97 -10.51 -3.94
N SER A 105 17.13 -11.16 -3.97
CA SER A 105 18.43 -10.49 -3.77
C SER A 105 18.66 -9.35 -4.77
N HIS A 106 18.39 -9.58 -6.05
CA HIS A 106 18.45 -8.54 -7.07
C HIS A 106 17.44 -7.41 -6.84
N CYS A 107 16.27 -7.74 -6.33
CA CYS A 107 15.27 -6.73 -5.97
C CYS A 107 15.74 -5.88 -4.78
N CYS A 108 16.34 -6.48 -3.75
CA CYS A 108 16.95 -5.79 -2.61
C CYS A 108 18.06 -4.83 -3.06
N ASP A 109 19.00 -5.30 -3.91
CA ASP A 109 20.10 -4.47 -4.44
C ASP A 109 19.56 -3.26 -5.21
N ARG A 110 18.54 -3.49 -6.06
CA ARG A 110 17.89 -2.43 -6.82
C ARG A 110 17.21 -1.43 -5.89
N LEU A 111 16.48 -1.90 -4.89
CA LEU A 111 15.80 -1.06 -3.92
C LEU A 111 16.80 -0.21 -3.13
N GLN A 112 17.90 -0.81 -2.67
CA GLN A 112 18.95 -0.10 -1.97
C GLN A 112 19.59 0.99 -2.83
N SER A 113 19.81 0.73 -4.13
CA SER A 113 20.29 1.74 -5.08
C SER A 113 19.29 2.90 -5.24
N GLN A 114 17.99 2.60 -5.30
CA GLN A 114 16.95 3.62 -5.38
C GLN A 114 16.89 4.48 -4.10
N ILE A 115 16.99 3.85 -2.92
CA ILE A 115 17.09 4.52 -1.61
C ILE A 115 18.31 5.42 -1.56
N ASN A 116 19.50 4.92 -1.89
CA ASN A 116 20.74 5.70 -1.86
C ASN A 116 20.64 6.93 -2.78
N GLY A 117 20.11 6.76 -3.99
CA GLY A 117 19.93 7.88 -4.90
C GLY A 117 18.84 8.85 -4.46
N LEU A 118 17.81 8.38 -3.73
CA LEU A 118 16.79 9.23 -3.12
C LEU A 118 17.40 10.07 -2.00
N VAL A 119 18.14 9.45 -1.07
CA VAL A 119 18.84 10.13 0.02
C VAL A 119 19.79 11.21 -0.50
N GLN A 120 20.57 10.91 -1.54
CA GLN A 120 21.41 11.90 -2.21
C GLN A 120 20.61 13.06 -2.80
N THR A 121 19.44 12.76 -3.39
CA THR A 121 18.55 13.79 -3.94
C THR A 121 17.96 14.66 -2.83
N VAL A 122 17.57 14.08 -1.68
CA VAL A 122 17.01 14.84 -0.56
C VAL A 122 18.06 15.71 0.12
N ALA A 123 19.28 15.20 0.26
CA ALA A 123 20.39 15.93 0.84
C ALA A 123 20.71 17.24 0.10
N THR A 124 20.41 17.35 -1.21
CA THR A 124 20.59 18.60 -1.95
C THR A 124 19.50 19.64 -1.66
N TYR A 125 18.30 19.22 -1.23
CA TYR A 125 17.17 20.13 -0.97
C TYR A 125 17.04 20.51 0.51
N ILE A 126 17.25 19.56 1.43
CA ILE A 126 17.03 19.74 2.89
C ILE A 126 18.34 19.72 3.68
N GLY A 127 19.44 19.29 3.06
CA GLY A 127 20.72 19.07 3.74
C GLY A 127 20.84 17.65 4.32
N ALA A 128 22.03 17.31 4.82
CA ALA A 128 22.35 15.95 5.27
C ALA A 128 21.67 15.51 6.57
N ASN A 129 20.88 16.38 7.21
CA ASN A 129 20.31 16.16 8.55
C ASN A 129 18.81 15.76 8.51
N TRP A 130 18.37 15.11 7.43
CA TRP A 130 16.98 14.64 7.31
C TRP A 130 16.69 13.44 8.23
N ASP A 131 17.72 12.67 8.58
CA ASP A 131 17.66 11.52 9.48
C ASP A 131 17.98 11.98 10.91
N CYS A 132 16.98 12.50 11.63
CA CYS A 132 17.10 12.79 13.05
C CYS A 132 16.89 11.51 13.87
N GLY A 133 17.80 10.53 13.73
CA GLY A 133 18.08 9.49 14.71
C GLY A 133 16.87 8.75 15.27
N TYR A 134 15.99 8.25 14.41
CA TYR A 134 15.08 7.20 14.84
C TYR A 134 15.86 5.89 14.73
N ASP A 135 16.45 5.46 15.86
CA ASP A 135 17.14 4.18 15.94
C ASP A 135 16.18 3.09 15.45
N SER A 136 16.50 2.52 14.28
CA SER A 136 15.87 1.31 13.77
C SER A 136 15.97 0.28 14.88
N TYR A 137 14.83 -0.14 15.44
CA TYR A 137 14.80 -1.25 16.38
C TYR A 137 15.49 -2.43 15.68
N GLU A 138 16.64 -2.81 16.19
CA GLU A 138 17.38 -3.98 15.70
C GLU A 138 16.46 -5.18 15.96
N TYR A 139 15.86 -5.73 14.91
CA TYR A 139 14.99 -6.89 15.02
C TYR A 139 15.87 -8.10 15.30
N VAL A 140 16.13 -8.36 16.59
CA VAL A 140 16.86 -9.55 17.02
C VAL A 140 15.92 -10.74 16.86
N ASP A 141 16.15 -11.56 15.83
CA ASP A 141 15.46 -12.84 15.66
C ASP A 141 15.89 -13.79 16.79
N PRO A 142 14.98 -14.18 17.70
CA PRO A 142 15.31 -15.04 18.84
C PRO A 142 15.59 -16.51 18.45
N ASP A 143 15.44 -16.90 17.17
CA ASP A 143 15.60 -18.29 16.71
C ASP A 143 16.87 -18.54 15.88
N ASN A 144 17.85 -17.62 15.90
CA ASN A 144 19.14 -17.86 15.25
C ASN A 144 20.00 -18.84 16.07
N SER A 145 19.66 -20.13 16.03
CA SER A 145 20.59 -21.20 16.39
C SER A 145 21.74 -21.20 15.38
N GLU A 146 22.94 -20.83 15.81
CA GLU A 146 24.13 -20.55 14.98
C GLU A 146 24.75 -21.75 14.22
N ASP A 147 23.97 -22.77 13.81
CA ASP A 147 24.51 -24.03 13.25
C ASP A 147 23.97 -24.42 11.86
N ASP A 148 23.42 -23.49 11.05
CA ASP A 148 23.12 -23.76 9.63
C ASP A 148 24.15 -23.10 8.68
N PRO A 149 25.03 -23.85 8.00
CA PRO A 149 25.99 -23.29 7.04
C PRO A 149 25.35 -22.70 5.76
N PHE A 150 24.02 -22.71 5.65
CA PHE A 150 23.25 -22.05 4.59
C PHE A 150 22.53 -20.77 5.06
N ILE A 151 23.01 -20.07 6.09
CA ILE A 151 22.54 -18.71 6.42
C ILE A 151 22.67 -17.85 5.14
N THR A 152 21.52 -17.54 4.54
CA THR A 152 21.40 -16.45 3.58
C THR A 152 21.94 -15.22 4.26
N PRO A 153 22.93 -14.51 3.70
CA PRO A 153 23.44 -13.33 4.35
C PRO A 153 22.24 -12.45 4.65
N SER A 154 22.13 -12.03 5.91
CA SER A 154 21.29 -10.92 6.33
C SER A 154 21.78 -9.67 5.61
N THR A 155 21.48 -9.59 4.32
CA THR A 155 21.67 -8.43 3.47
C THR A 155 20.75 -7.37 4.03
N GLY A 156 21.32 -6.22 4.38
CA GLY A 156 20.63 -5.12 5.07
C GLY A 156 19.20 -4.93 4.61
N HIS A 157 18.29 -4.85 5.58
CA HIS A 157 16.84 -4.80 5.39
C HIS A 157 16.40 -3.54 4.66
N ALA A 158 16.64 -3.46 3.35
CA ALA A 158 16.21 -2.37 2.49
C ALA A 158 14.68 -2.18 2.54
N GLU A 159 13.95 -3.24 2.84
CA GLU A 159 12.51 -3.27 3.11
C GLU A 159 12.09 -2.50 4.38
N HIS A 160 13.00 -2.31 5.33
CA HIS A 160 12.72 -1.65 6.62
C HIS A 160 13.42 -0.29 6.76
N VAL A 161 14.15 0.16 5.74
CA VAL A 161 14.78 1.48 5.75
C VAL A 161 13.71 2.57 5.75
N LEU A 162 13.77 3.45 6.75
CA LEU A 162 12.93 4.65 6.79
C LEU A 162 13.26 5.56 5.61
N LEU A 163 12.26 5.85 4.79
CA LEU A 163 12.41 6.70 3.64
C LEU A 163 12.36 8.18 4.01
N PRO A 164 13.07 9.06 3.30
CA PRO A 164 12.96 10.50 3.47
C PRO A 164 11.65 11.01 2.83
N LEU A 165 10.52 10.70 3.44
CA LEU A 165 9.21 11.25 3.08
C LEU A 165 8.85 12.42 4.00
N PRO A 166 8.13 13.44 3.51
CA PRO A 166 7.70 14.56 4.34
C PRO A 166 6.93 14.16 5.59
N SER A 167 6.05 13.17 5.49
CA SER A 167 5.35 12.57 6.62
C SER A 167 6.27 11.98 7.69
N TYR A 168 7.39 11.35 7.31
CA TYR A 168 8.34 10.71 8.23
C TYR A 168 9.38 11.67 8.84
N ILE A 169 9.77 12.72 8.12
CA ILE A 169 10.75 13.71 8.59
C ILE A 169 10.14 14.67 9.64
N GLY A 170 8.82 14.90 9.57
CA GLY A 170 8.06 15.64 10.59
C GLY A 170 7.95 17.15 10.36
N LEU A 171 6.80 17.71 10.78
CA LEU A 171 6.38 19.10 10.55
C LEU A 171 7.35 20.23 11.00
N PRO A 172 8.12 20.12 12.10
CA PRO A 172 8.95 21.23 12.59
C PRO A 172 10.01 21.70 11.58
N GLN A 173 10.58 20.75 10.82
CA GLN A 173 11.63 21.03 9.84
C GLN A 173 11.03 21.64 8.56
N PHE A 174 9.88 21.14 8.10
CA PHE A 174 9.17 21.68 6.94
C PHE A 174 8.62 23.09 7.16
N GLY A 175 8.17 23.41 8.38
CA GLY A 175 7.69 24.75 8.73
C GLY A 175 8.79 25.81 8.63
N GLN A 176 10.03 25.48 9.00
CA GLN A 176 11.18 26.39 8.89
C GLN A 176 11.65 26.57 7.44
N LEU A 177 11.44 25.58 6.59
CA LEU A 177 11.84 25.58 5.18
C LEU A 177 10.75 26.12 4.23
N GLY A 178 9.57 26.50 4.76
CA GLY A 178 8.43 26.94 3.95
C GLY A 178 7.83 25.82 3.07
N LEU A 179 8.08 24.57 3.43
CA LEU A 179 7.67 23.36 2.71
C LEU A 179 6.48 22.65 3.39
N SER A 180 5.74 23.36 4.25
CA SER A 180 4.59 22.78 4.99
C SER A 180 3.52 22.21 4.07
N GLY A 181 3.29 22.83 2.90
CA GLY A 181 2.33 22.33 1.90
C GLY A 181 2.73 20.99 1.26
N LEU A 182 3.99 20.56 1.38
CA LEU A 182 4.46 19.31 0.80
C LEU A 182 3.87 18.08 1.50
N VAL A 183 3.59 18.20 2.81
CA VAL A 183 2.93 17.13 3.58
C VAL A 183 1.48 16.96 3.12
N ASP A 184 0.77 18.07 2.91
CA ASP A 184 -0.61 18.04 2.39
C ASP A 184 -0.66 17.45 0.97
N GLN A 185 0.34 17.76 0.15
CA GLN A 185 0.47 17.20 -1.19
C GLN A 185 0.82 15.71 -1.18
N GLU A 186 1.71 15.27 -0.30
CA GLU A 186 1.97 13.84 -0.10
C GLU A 186 0.67 13.11 0.29
N LEU A 187 -0.10 13.67 1.22
CA LEU A 187 -1.38 13.11 1.65
C LEU A 187 -2.37 13.00 0.48
N GLN A 188 -2.51 14.04 -0.34
CA GLN A 188 -3.36 14.03 -1.53
C GLN A 188 -2.93 12.95 -2.53
N LEU A 189 -1.62 12.81 -2.79
CA LEU A 189 -1.10 11.78 -3.69
C LEU A 189 -1.37 10.36 -3.16
N ARG A 190 -1.15 10.13 -1.86
CA ARG A 190 -1.47 8.85 -1.21
C ARG A 190 -2.95 8.52 -1.30
N GLN A 191 -3.82 9.52 -1.09
CA GLN A 191 -5.26 9.37 -1.25
C GLN A 191 -5.62 9.01 -2.70
N GLY A 192 -5.04 9.69 -3.68
CA GLY A 192 -5.20 9.36 -5.11
C GLY A 192 -4.82 7.90 -5.40
N GLN A 193 -3.63 7.47 -5.00
CA GLN A 193 -3.16 6.09 -5.19
C GLN A 193 -4.07 5.03 -4.53
N ALA A 194 -4.56 5.31 -3.32
CA ALA A 194 -5.49 4.40 -2.64
C ALA A 194 -6.81 4.26 -3.40
N ASN A 195 -7.31 5.37 -3.96
CA ASN A 195 -8.53 5.37 -4.76
C ASN A 195 -8.34 4.67 -6.11
N ASP A 196 -7.21 4.88 -6.79
CA ASP A 196 -6.84 4.16 -8.01
C ASP A 196 -6.83 2.65 -7.75
N THR A 197 -6.16 2.23 -6.67
CA THR A 197 -6.06 0.82 -6.27
C THR A 197 -7.43 0.22 -5.96
N LEU A 198 -8.27 0.97 -5.24
CA LEU A 198 -9.64 0.55 -4.92
C LEU A 198 -10.48 0.40 -6.20
N HIS A 199 -10.35 1.32 -7.15
CA HIS A 199 -11.06 1.25 -8.42
C HIS A 199 -10.65 0.02 -9.23
N GLU A 200 -9.36 -0.28 -9.32
CA GLU A 200 -8.87 -1.48 -9.99
C GLU A 200 -9.43 -2.76 -9.34
N ILE A 201 -9.47 -2.83 -8.01
CA ILE A 201 -10.09 -3.96 -7.30
C ILE A 201 -11.58 -4.07 -7.64
N GLN A 202 -12.31 -2.96 -7.67
CA GLN A 202 -13.73 -2.93 -8.03
C GLN A 202 -13.97 -3.41 -9.46
N LEU A 203 -13.12 -3.00 -10.41
CA LEU A 203 -13.19 -3.42 -11.81
C LEU A 203 -12.97 -4.93 -11.96
N VAL A 204 -11.91 -5.47 -11.33
CA VAL A 204 -11.62 -6.91 -11.33
C VAL A 204 -12.75 -7.71 -10.68
N LEU A 205 -13.35 -7.20 -9.60
CA LEU A 205 -14.47 -7.85 -8.94
C LEU A 205 -15.73 -7.86 -9.81
N ALA A 206 -16.02 -6.74 -10.49
CA ALA A 206 -17.14 -6.63 -11.42
C ALA A 206 -16.99 -7.60 -12.59
N ASP A 207 -15.80 -7.68 -13.20
CA ASP A 207 -15.50 -8.65 -14.25
C ASP A 207 -15.73 -10.09 -13.78
N LYS A 208 -15.16 -10.46 -12.62
CA LYS A 208 -15.36 -11.79 -12.03
C LYS A 208 -16.84 -12.08 -11.74
N ALA A 209 -17.61 -11.10 -11.27
CA ALA A 209 -19.04 -11.25 -11.02
C ALA A 209 -19.83 -11.48 -12.32
N VAL A 210 -19.48 -10.78 -13.40
CA VAL A 210 -20.07 -10.97 -14.73
C VAL A 210 -19.73 -12.37 -15.26
N VAL A 211 -18.47 -12.80 -15.20
CA VAL A 211 -18.06 -14.17 -15.60
C VAL A 211 -18.83 -15.23 -14.81
N TYR A 212 -18.98 -15.04 -13.50
CA TYR A 212 -19.75 -15.96 -12.67
C TYR A 212 -21.24 -16.02 -13.08
N CYS A 213 -21.86 -14.86 -13.31
CA CYS A 213 -23.26 -14.79 -13.70
C CYS A 213 -23.50 -15.32 -15.13
N THR A 214 -22.60 -15.06 -16.07
CA THR A 214 -22.77 -15.41 -17.49
C THR A 214 -22.33 -16.83 -17.82
N GLN A 215 -21.22 -17.31 -17.25
CA GLN A 215 -20.64 -18.60 -17.61
C GLN A 215 -20.98 -19.68 -16.59
N ILE A 216 -20.86 -19.37 -15.29
CA ILE A 216 -20.99 -20.39 -14.23
C ILE A 216 -22.46 -20.63 -13.86
N ARG A 217 -23.30 -19.59 -13.80
CA ARG A 217 -24.75 -19.77 -13.57
C ARG A 217 -25.44 -20.39 -14.79
N HIS A 218 -25.18 -19.92 -16.01
CA HIS A 218 -25.87 -20.45 -17.19
C HIS A 218 -25.44 -21.86 -17.58
N ALA A 219 -24.16 -22.24 -17.45
CA ALA A 219 -23.70 -23.61 -17.71
C ALA A 219 -24.34 -24.67 -16.79
N LYS A 220 -24.91 -24.26 -15.65
CA LYS A 220 -25.63 -25.12 -14.71
C LYS A 220 -27.10 -25.36 -15.08
N THR A 221 -27.60 -24.63 -16.10
CA THR A 221 -29.01 -24.60 -16.50
C THR A 221 -29.27 -25.19 -17.88
N MET A 222 -28.23 -25.56 -18.64
CA MET A 222 -28.41 -26.39 -19.83
C MET A 222 -28.48 -27.87 -19.42
N PRO A 223 -29.55 -28.60 -19.79
CA PRO A 223 -29.73 -30.03 -19.52
C PRO A 223 -28.78 -30.91 -20.34
#